data_AF-A0A4R5NCU2-F1
#
_entry.id   AF-A0A4R5NCU2-F1
#
_cell.length_a   1.000
_cell.length_b   1.000
_cell.length_c   1.000
_cell.angle_alpha   90.00
_cell.angle_beta   90.00
_cell.angle_gamma   90.00
#
_symmetry.space_group_name_H-M   'P 1'
#
loop_
_entity.id
_entity.type
_entity.pdbx_description
1 polymer ?
#
loop_
_entity_poly.entity_id
_entity_poly.type
_entity_poly.pdbx_seq_one_letter_code
_entity_poly.pdbx_strand_id
1 'polypeptide(L)'
;KVYDGSFKVNVLKWMKTNQASLTETALNFDISAPSTIWQWQRSFERNGVDALYRGKGQPKLMPTNKQNKKVKKQSELEHLREENELLKIENEYLKKLKALVRSQQDDEHKSSKN
;
A
#
# COMPACT_ATOMS: atom_id res chain seq x y z
N LYS A 1 -20.36 -6.85 17.92
CA LYS A 1 -20.08 -5.45 17.51
C LYS A 1 -20.10 -5.36 16.00
N VAL A 2 -20.90 -4.45 15.42
CA VAL A 2 -20.85 -4.11 13.99
C VAL A 2 -19.96 -2.89 13.86
N TYR A 3 -18.93 -2.98 13.01
CA TYR A 3 -17.99 -1.89 12.79
C TYR A 3 -18.36 -1.19 11.49
N ASP A 4 -18.38 0.13 11.52
CA ASP A 4 -18.57 0.95 10.33
C ASP A 4 -17.41 0.79 9.34
N GLY A 5 -17.67 0.99 8.05
CA GLY A 5 -16.65 0.89 7.03
C GLY A 5 -15.53 1.91 7.21
N SER A 6 -15.85 3.15 7.60
CA SER A 6 -14.87 4.20 7.83
C SER A 6 -13.93 3.85 9.00
N PHE A 7 -14.49 3.26 10.07
CA PHE A 7 -13.72 2.78 11.20
C PHE A 7 -12.70 1.72 10.76
N LYS A 8 -13.13 0.70 10.00
CA LYS A 8 -12.23 -0.36 9.51
C LYS A 8 -11.08 0.19 8.67
N VAL A 9 -11.38 1.16 7.79
CA VAL A 9 -10.35 1.83 6.97
C VAL A 9 -9.33 2.53 7.87
N ASN A 10 -9.80 3.24 8.89
CA ASN A 10 -8.92 3.95 9.82
C ASN A 10 -8.02 2.97 10.61
N VAL A 11 -8.57 1.85 11.09
CA VAL A 11 -7.79 0.83 11.80
C VAL A 11 -6.69 0.25 10.90
N LEU A 12 -7.02 -0.11 9.66
CA LEU A 12 -6.04 -0.67 8.71
C LEU A 12 -4.98 0.35 8.30
N LYS A 13 -5.37 1.62 8.11
CA LYS A 13 -4.44 2.71 7.80
C LYS A 13 -3.46 2.91 8.96
N TRP A 14 -3.97 3.00 10.19
CA TRP A 14 -3.14 3.14 11.38
C TRP A 14 -2.17 1.97 11.53
N MET A 15 -2.63 0.73 11.35
CA MET A 15 -1.79 -0.47 11.42
C MET A 15 -0.64 -0.40 10.40
N LYS A 16 -0.92 -0.01 9.15
CA LYS A 16 0.09 0.12 8.09
C LYS A 16 1.10 1.24 8.39
N THR A 17 0.63 2.39 8.87
CA THR A 17 1.49 3.53 9.19
C THR A 17 2.41 3.27 10.37
N ASN A 18 1.90 2.59 11.42
CA ASN A 18 2.68 2.30 12.63
C ASN A 18 3.43 0.97 12.57
N GLN A 19 3.31 0.21 11.46
CA GLN A 19 3.87 -1.14 11.30
C GLN A 19 3.53 -2.06 12.49
N ALA A 20 2.33 -1.87 13.04
CA ALA A 20 1.88 -2.58 14.23
C ALA A 20 1.36 -3.98 13.88
N SER A 21 1.52 -4.93 14.80
CA SER A 21 0.93 -6.25 14.67
C SER A 21 -0.60 -6.21 14.80
N LEU A 22 -1.26 -7.30 14.40
CA LEU A 22 -2.71 -7.46 14.57
C LEU A 22 -3.13 -7.37 16.03
N THR A 23 -2.31 -7.89 16.95
CA THR A 23 -2.59 -7.88 18.39
C THR A 23 -2.45 -6.49 18.97
N GLU A 24 -1.37 -5.77 18.65
CA GLU A 24 -1.17 -4.38 19.09
C GLU A 24 -2.26 -3.45 18.56
N THR A 25 -2.64 -3.62 17.29
CA THR A 25 -3.74 -2.87 16.69
C THR A 25 -5.08 -3.20 17.37
N ALA A 26 -5.32 -4.47 17.70
CA ALA A 26 -6.52 -4.88 18.41
C ALA A 26 -6.62 -4.24 19.80
N LEU A 27 -5.51 -4.19 20.53
CA LEU A 27 -5.42 -3.54 21.83
C LEU A 27 -5.66 -2.03 21.72
N ASN A 28 -5.04 -1.37 20.72
CA ASN A 28 -5.15 0.07 20.53
C ASN A 28 -6.58 0.55 20.18
N PHE A 29 -7.36 -0.29 19.50
CA PHE A 29 -8.72 0.03 19.05
C PHE A 29 -9.84 -0.68 19.84
N ASP A 30 -9.51 -1.30 20.98
CA ASP A 30 -10.46 -2.09 21.81
C ASP A 30 -11.25 -3.15 21.00
N ILE A 31 -10.54 -3.83 20.10
CA ILE A 31 -11.10 -4.91 19.28
C ILE A 31 -10.80 -6.24 19.98
N SER A 32 -11.85 -6.93 20.41
CA SER A 32 -11.72 -8.16 21.21
C SER A 32 -10.96 -9.31 20.52
N ALA A 33 -10.92 -9.33 19.18
CA ALA A 33 -10.30 -10.41 18.43
C ALA A 33 -9.40 -9.86 17.30
N PRO A 34 -8.07 -10.05 17.37
CA PRO A 34 -7.14 -9.66 16.31
C PRO A 34 -7.47 -10.29 14.94
N SER A 35 -8.09 -11.47 14.94
CA SER A 35 -8.58 -12.15 13.74
C SER A 35 -9.64 -11.34 12.97
N THR A 36 -10.31 -10.39 13.63
CA THR A 36 -11.26 -9.47 12.99
C THR A 36 -10.54 -8.50 12.06
N ILE A 37 -9.40 -7.95 12.51
CA ILE A 37 -8.58 -7.02 11.72
C ILE A 37 -7.97 -7.76 10.53
N TRP A 38 -7.51 -8.99 10.75
CA TRP A 38 -7.01 -9.84 9.66
C TRP A 38 -8.06 -10.10 8.58
N GLN A 39 -9.33 -10.34 8.97
CA GLN A 39 -10.43 -10.50 8.01
C GLN A 39 -10.67 -9.22 7.19
N TRP A 40 -10.57 -8.04 7.81
CA TRP A 40 -10.69 -6.77 7.12
C TRP A 40 -9.54 -6.55 6.14
N GLN A 41 -8.31 -6.79 6.58
CA GLN A 41 -7.12 -6.71 5.73
C GLN A 41 -7.27 -7.63 4.51
N ARG A 42 -7.63 -8.90 4.71
CA ARG A 42 -7.84 -9.85 3.61
C ARG A 42 -8.98 -9.45 2.67
N SER A 43 -10.02 -8.82 3.20
CA SER A 43 -11.14 -8.32 2.40
C SER A 43 -10.73 -7.11 1.56
N PHE A 44 -9.94 -6.20 2.14
CA PHE A 44 -9.34 -5.05 1.47
C PHE A 44 -8.39 -5.49 0.35
N GLU A 45 -7.48 -6.43 0.62
CA GLU A 45 -6.53 -6.98 -0.37
C GLU A 45 -7.21 -7.72 -1.53
N ARG A 46 -8.42 -8.25 -1.32
CA ARG A 46 -9.13 -9.02 -2.33
C ARG A 46 -10.06 -8.16 -3.18
N ASN A 47 -10.74 -7.21 -2.55
CA ASN A 47 -11.91 -6.54 -3.11
C ASN A 47 -11.85 -5.00 -2.97
N GLY A 48 -10.72 -4.45 -2.51
CA GLY A 48 -10.52 -3.01 -2.33
C GLY A 48 -11.27 -2.42 -1.14
N VAL A 49 -11.28 -1.08 -1.07
CA VAL A 49 -11.87 -0.32 0.05
C VAL A 49 -13.37 -0.56 0.19
N ASP A 50 -14.09 -0.74 -0.93
CA ASP A 50 -15.53 -1.03 -0.96
C ASP A 50 -15.90 -2.27 -0.16
N ALA A 51 -14.98 -3.23 -0.04
CA ALA A 51 -15.19 -4.46 0.72
C ALA A 51 -15.38 -4.21 2.22
N LEU A 52 -14.83 -3.11 2.75
CA LEU A 52 -14.90 -2.76 4.16
C LEU A 52 -16.25 -2.12 4.54
N TYR A 53 -16.91 -1.47 3.58
CA TYR A 53 -18.22 -0.86 3.74
C TYR A 53 -19.38 -1.85 3.52
N ARG A 54 -19.14 -2.99 2.86
CA ARG A 54 -20.17 -4.02 2.69
C ARG A 54 -20.47 -4.69 4.03
N GLY A 55 -21.71 -4.53 4.50
CA GLY A 55 -22.21 -5.17 5.72
C GLY A 55 -22.22 -6.70 5.63
N LYS A 56 -22.01 -7.39 6.76
CA LYS A 56 -22.28 -8.82 6.91
C LYS A 56 -23.79 -9.06 6.75
N GLY A 57 -24.26 -9.25 5.53
CA GLY A 57 -25.70 -9.46 5.30
C GLY A 57 -26.18 -9.26 3.87
N GLN A 58 -25.40 -8.65 2.97
CA GLN A 58 -25.79 -8.65 1.56
C GLN A 58 -25.51 -10.02 0.93
N PRO A 59 -26.53 -10.76 0.47
CA PRO A 59 -26.31 -12.03 -0.19
C PRO A 59 -25.50 -11.77 -1.47
N LYS A 60 -24.32 -12.39 -1.57
CA LYS A 60 -23.59 -12.45 -2.83
C LYS A 60 -24.42 -13.32 -3.77
N LEU A 61 -25.14 -12.70 -4.71
CA LEU A 61 -25.52 -13.36 -5.95
C LEU A 61 -24.21 -13.88 -6.55
N MET A 62 -23.96 -15.18 -6.46
CA MET A 62 -22.69 -15.79 -6.86
C MET A 62 -22.44 -15.57 -8.35
N PRO A 63 -21.32 -14.93 -8.77
CA PRO A 63 -20.76 -15.19 -10.07
C PRO A 63 -19.61 -16.18 -9.88
N THR A 64 -19.69 -17.28 -10.63
CA THR A 64 -18.72 -18.36 -10.70
C THR A 64 -17.26 -17.88 -10.67
N ASN A 65 -16.46 -18.57 -9.84
CA ASN A 65 -15.13 -18.23 -9.32
C ASN A 65 -13.97 -18.16 -10.37
N LYS A 66 -14.22 -17.81 -11.64
CA LYS A 66 -13.20 -17.70 -12.70
C LYS A 66 -12.84 -16.25 -13.07
N GLN A 67 -13.76 -15.30 -13.02
CA GLN A 67 -13.48 -13.89 -13.38
C GLN A 67 -12.67 -13.16 -12.31
N ASN A 68 -12.94 -13.40 -11.03
CA ASN A 68 -12.26 -12.72 -9.91
C ASN A 68 -10.74 -12.97 -9.85
N LYS A 69 -10.26 -14.13 -10.31
CA LYS A 69 -8.81 -14.41 -10.38
C LYS A 69 -8.10 -13.62 -11.49
N LYS A 70 -8.78 -13.34 -12.61
CA LYS A 70 -8.21 -12.54 -13.71
C LYS A 70 -8.14 -11.06 -13.33
N VAL A 71 -9.22 -10.52 -12.73
CA VAL A 71 -9.26 -9.13 -12.27
C VAL A 71 -8.20 -8.88 -11.19
N LYS A 72 -8.02 -9.81 -10.24
CA LYS A 72 -6.99 -9.67 -9.20
C LYS A 72 -5.57 -9.66 -9.76
N LYS A 73 -5.26 -10.52 -10.76
CA LYS A 73 -3.96 -10.50 -11.44
C LYS A 73 -3.73 -9.23 -12.24
N GLN A 74 -4.77 -8.67 -12.86
CA GLN A 74 -4.68 -7.41 -13.60
C GLN A 74 -4.36 -6.25 -12.65
N SER A 75 -5.06 -6.17 -11.51
CA SER A 75 -4.83 -5.14 -10.48
C SER A 75 -3.43 -5.21 -9.85
N GLU A 76 -2.91 -6.42 -9.60
CA GLU A 76 -1.54 -6.59 -9.08
C GLU A 76 -0.47 -6.17 -10.10
N LEU A 77 -0.67 -6.50 -11.38
CA LEU A 77 0.23 -6.07 -12.46
C LEU A 77 0.21 -4.56 -12.68
N GLU A 78 -0.94 -3.92 -12.52
CA GLU A 78 -1.10 -2.48 -12.65
C GLU A 78 -0.38 -1.74 -11.51
N HIS A 79 -0.60 -2.16 -10.25
CA HIS A 79 0.11 -1.62 -9.10
C HIS A 79 1.64 -1.79 -9.23
N LEU A 80 2.10 -2.97 -9.68
CA LEU A 80 3.53 -3.23 -9.87
C LEU A 80 4.15 -2.39 -11.00
N ARG A 81 3.35 -1.97 -12.00
CA ARG A 81 3.79 -1.05 -13.06
C ARG A 81 3.92 0.37 -12.54
N GLU A 82 2.95 0.85 -11.78
CA GLU A 82 3.01 2.18 -11.15
C GLU A 82 4.23 2.30 -10.22
N GLU A 83 4.47 1.28 -9.39
CA GLU A 83 5.64 1.24 -8.51
C GLU A 83 6.96 1.24 -9.31
N ASN A 84 7.04 0.49 -10.41
CA ASN A 84 8.20 0.51 -11.30
C ASN A 84 8.43 1.88 -11.95
N GLU A 85 7.37 2.58 -12.33
CA GLU A 85 7.47 3.89 -12.97
C GLU A 85 7.95 4.96 -11.98
N LEU A 86 7.41 4.95 -10.76
CA LEU A 86 7.87 5.80 -9.67
C LEU A 86 9.36 5.55 -9.36
N LEU A 87 9.76 4.28 -9.24
CA LEU A 87 11.16 3.90 -9.00
C LEU A 87 12.08 4.35 -10.15
N LYS A 88 11.62 4.33 -11.40
CA LYS A 88 12.40 4.83 -12.54
C LYS A 88 12.60 6.35 -12.46
N ILE A 89 11.56 7.09 -12.12
CA ILE A 89 11.64 8.55 -11.95
C ILE A 89 12.62 8.89 -10.83
N GLU A 90 12.53 8.19 -9.69
CA GLU A 90 13.44 8.37 -8.56
C GLU A 90 14.90 8.07 -8.95
N ASN A 91 15.14 6.97 -9.68
CA ASN A 91 16.48 6.62 -10.16
C ASN A 91 17.06 7.66 -11.14
N GLU A 92 16.25 8.15 -12.07
CA GLU A 92 16.68 9.20 -13.02
C GLU A 92 17.00 10.51 -12.29
N TYR A 93 16.19 10.87 -11.29
CA TYR A 93 16.46 12.04 -10.45
C TYR A 93 17.78 11.90 -9.69
N LEU A 94 18.03 10.73 -9.08
CA LEU A 94 19.29 10.44 -8.38
C LEU A 94 20.50 10.47 -9.31
N LYS A 95 20.38 9.98 -10.56
CA LYS A 95 21.46 10.07 -11.56
C LYS A 95 21.79 11.52 -11.91
N LYS A 96 20.77 12.37 -12.12
CA LYS A 96 20.97 13.80 -12.41
C LYS A 96 21.67 14.52 -11.27
N LEU A 97 21.29 14.24 -10.02
CA LEU A 97 21.97 14.79 -8.85
C LEU A 97 23.43 14.35 -8.79
N LYS A 98 23.71 13.07 -8.98
CA LYS A 98 25.10 12.55 -9.02
C LYS A 98 25.94 13.21 -10.11
N ALA A 99 25.36 13.45 -11.29
CA ALA A 99 26.05 14.12 -12.39
C ALA A 99 26.42 15.57 -12.03
N LEU A 100 25.51 16.32 -11.40
CA LEU A 100 25.75 17.70 -10.96
C LEU A 100 26.86 17.80 -9.90
N VAL A 101 26.83 16.90 -8.90
CA VAL A 101 27.86 16.84 -7.87
C VAL A 101 29.22 16.53 -8.50
N ARG A 102 29.26 15.60 -9.45
CA ARG A 102 30.51 15.25 -10.14
C ARG A 102 31.07 16.40 -10.97
N SER A 103 30.23 17.15 -11.69
CA SER A 103 30.69 18.33 -12.42
C SER A 103 31.25 19.41 -11.50
N GLN A 104 30.64 19.63 -10.33
CA GLN A 104 31.14 20.61 -9.35
C GLN A 104 32.50 20.19 -8.79
N GLN A 105 32.68 18.91 -8.46
CA GLN A 105 33.97 18.39 -8.01
C GLN A 105 35.05 18.51 -9.09
N ASP A 106 34.71 18.26 -10.35
CA ASP A 106 35.63 18.37 -11.47
C ASP A 106 36.03 19.84 -11.76
N ASP A 107 35.16 20.81 -11.49
CA ASP A 107 35.43 22.24 -11.66
C ASP A 107 36.29 22.81 -10.52
N GLU A 108 36.05 22.42 -9.26
CA GLU A 108 36.91 22.81 -8.13
C GLU A 108 38.33 22.25 -8.28
N HIS A 109 38.47 21.02 -8.77
CA HIS A 109 39.79 20.40 -8.97
C HIS A 109 40.62 21.07 -10.07
N LYS A 110 39.98 21.73 -11.05
CA LYS A 110 40.65 22.53 -12.10
C LYS A 110 41.01 23.93 -11.61
N SER A 111 40.17 24.55 -10.78
CA SER A 111 40.45 25.88 -10.21
C SER A 111 41.61 25.87 -9.22
N SER A 112 41.83 24.77 -8.50
CA SER A 112 42.94 24.65 -7.53
C SER A 112 44.30 24.33 -8.18
N LYS A 113 44.38 24.23 -9.51
CA LYS A 113 45.58 23.86 -10.28
C LYS A 113 46.12 24.99 -11.18
N ASN A 114 45.50 26.18 -11.16
CA ASN A 114 45.98 27.41 -11.77
C ASN A 114 46.60 28.34 -10.72
#